data_AF-R1I9Q9-F1
#
_entry.id   AF-R1I9Q9-F1
#
_cell.length_a   1.000
_cell.length_b   1.000
_cell.length_c   1.000
_cell.angle_alpha   90.00
_cell.angle_beta   90.00
_cell.angle_gamma   90.00
#
_symmetry.space_group_name_H-M   'P 1'
#
loop_
_entity.id
_entity.type
_entity.pdbx_description
1 polymer ?
#
loop_
_entity_poly.entity_id
_entity_poly.type
_entity_poly.pdbx_seq_one_letter_code
_entity_poly.pdbx_strand_id
1 'polypeptide(L)' 'MHSDLSPSGRTGVLLVGTRGQRGPGEVLIRIRGGLETFLAWSDTELPKGTTVLVVETRGRRTVDVVAWDASDPAS' A
#
# COMPACT_ATOMS: atom_id res chain seq x y z
N MET A 1 -15.83 -14.70 6.89
CA MET A 1 -15.32 -13.41 6.39
C MET A 1 -14.29 -12.88 7.39
N HIS A 2 -13.00 -12.87 7.03
CA HIS A 2 -11.94 -12.25 7.84
C HIS A 2 -11.22 -11.19 7.00
N SER A 3 -11.98 -10.29 6.40
CA SER A 3 -11.43 -9.17 5.62
C SER A 3 -10.55 -8.26 6.48
N ASP A 4 -10.66 -8.34 7.80
CA ASP A 4 -9.91 -7.47 8.73
C ASP A 4 -8.43 -7.84 8.96
N LEU A 5 -8.01 -9.01 8.47
CA LEU A 5 -6.68 -9.57 8.75
C LEU A 5 -5.68 -9.51 7.58
N SER A 6 -6.16 -9.25 6.35
CA SER A 6 -5.34 -9.27 5.12
C SER A 6 -4.99 -7.87 4.61
N PRO A 7 -3.72 -7.53 4.32
CA PRO A 7 -3.37 -6.22 3.75
C PRO A 7 -4.04 -5.92 2.40
N SER A 8 -4.27 -6.93 1.57
CA SER A 8 -4.89 -6.79 0.24
C SER A 8 -6.24 -6.06 0.28
N GLY A 9 -6.43 -5.10 -0.62
CA GLY A 9 -7.64 -4.28 -0.75
C GLY A 9 -7.69 -3.07 0.18
N ARG A 10 -6.66 -2.82 0.97
CA ARG A 10 -6.58 -1.64 1.85
C ARG A 10 -5.86 -0.50 1.18
N THR A 11 -6.33 0.71 1.43
CA THR A 11 -5.57 1.92 1.11
C THR A 11 -4.60 2.26 2.23
N GLY A 12 -3.53 2.96 1.88
CA GLY A 12 -2.51 3.43 2.81
C GLY A 12 -1.77 4.64 2.27
N VAL A 13 -0.78 5.10 3.02
CA VAL A 13 0.10 6.20 2.63
C VAL A 13 1.56 5.76 2.70
N LEU A 14 2.35 6.13 1.69
CA LEU A 14 3.79 5.87 1.70
C LEU A 14 4.49 6.77 2.73
N LEU A 15 5.12 6.16 3.73
CA LEU A 15 6.04 6.84 4.66
C LEU A 15 7.43 7.03 4.04
N VAL A 16 7.81 6.08 3.18
CA VAL A 16 9.01 6.10 2.35
C VAL A 16 8.58 5.81 0.91
N GLY A 17 9.02 6.65 -0.04
CA GLY A 17 8.72 6.44 -1.45
C GLY A 17 9.29 5.13 -1.98
N THR A 18 8.57 4.51 -2.91
CA THR A 18 9.07 3.34 -3.65
C THR A 18 10.07 3.80 -4.72
N ARG A 19 10.87 2.87 -5.26
CA ARG A 19 11.82 3.16 -6.35
C ARG A 19 11.49 2.35 -7.60
N GLY A 20 10.20 2.07 -7.79
CA GLY A 20 9.73 1.07 -8.74
C GLY A 20 10.37 -0.29 -8.48
N GLN A 21 10.74 -0.98 -9.55
CA GLN A 21 11.43 -2.27 -9.50
C GLN A 21 12.84 -2.21 -8.86
N ARG A 22 13.39 -1.02 -8.60
CA ARG A 22 14.73 -0.87 -8.00
C ARG A 22 14.75 -1.01 -6.48
N GLY A 23 13.59 -0.96 -5.82
CA GLY A 23 13.52 -1.18 -4.38
C GLY A 23 12.22 -0.74 -3.74
N PRO A 24 11.89 -1.31 -2.57
CA PRO A 24 10.65 -1.02 -1.89
C PRO A 24 10.68 0.36 -1.21
N GLY A 25 9.48 0.89 -1.01
CA GLY A 25 9.19 1.91 -0.02
C GLY A 25 8.59 1.27 1.24
N GLU A 26 7.90 2.08 2.03
CA GLU A 26 7.18 1.64 3.22
C GLU A 26 5.80 2.29 3.25
N VAL A 27 4.75 1.48 3.37
CA VAL A 27 3.36 1.93 3.44
C VAL A 27 2.81 1.73 4.84
N LEU A 28 2.08 2.72 5.35
CA LEU A 28 1.28 2.62 6.58
C LEU A 28 -0.17 2.32 6.19
N ILE A 29 -0.72 1.21 6.70
CA ILE A 29 -2.13 0.82 6.47
C ILE A 29 -2.86 0.62 7.80
N ARG A 30 -4.19 0.82 7.77
CA ARG A 30 -5.07 0.44 8.88
C ARG A 30 -5.50 -1.02 8.73
N ILE A 31 -5.18 -1.86 9.71
CA ILE A 31 -5.48 -3.29 9.69
C ILE A 31 -5.55 -3.82 11.12
N ARG A 32 -6.39 -4.84 11.37
CA ARG A 32 -6.56 -5.46 12.70
C ARG A 32 -6.85 -4.47 13.84
N GLY A 33 -7.59 -3.41 13.54
CA GLY A 33 -7.87 -2.34 14.51
C GLY A 33 -6.72 -1.38 14.81
N GLY A 34 -5.54 -1.57 14.19
CA GLY A 34 -4.35 -0.76 14.39
C GLY A 34 -3.79 -0.16 13.11
N LEU A 35 -2.67 0.54 13.24
CA LEU A 35 -1.83 0.96 12.13
C LEU A 35 -0.61 0.04 12.09
N GLU A 36 -0.29 -0.45 10.90
CA GLU A 36 0.86 -1.33 10.67
C GLU A 36 1.62 -0.87 9.42
N THR A 37 2.94 -0.96 9.45
CA THR A 37 3.78 -0.67 8.28
C THR A 37 4.18 -1.93 7.52
N PHE A 38 4.25 -1.83 6.19
CA PHE A 38 4.62 -2.91 5.28
C PHE A 38 5.65 -2.41 4.27
N LEU A 39 6.55 -3.29 3.84
CA LEU A 39 7.41 -3.02 2.69
C LEU A 39 6.54 -2.97 1.43
N ALA A 40 6.64 -1.89 0.68
CA ALA A 40 5.79 -1.62 -0.46
C ALA A 40 6.58 -1.68 -1.76
N TRP A 41 6.20 -2.57 -2.66
CA TRP A 41 6.69 -2.59 -4.05
C TRP A 41 5.67 -1.94 -4.96
N SER A 42 6.16 -1.32 -6.03
CA SER A 42 5.33 -0.80 -7.11
C SER A 42 6.11 -0.90 -8.42
N ASP A 43 5.40 -0.87 -9.54
CA ASP A 43 6.04 -0.93 -10.86
C ASP A 43 6.81 0.36 -11.19
N THR A 44 6.25 1.51 -10.80
CA THR A 44 6.84 2.83 -10.98
C THR A 44 7.31 3.42 -9.67
N GLU A 45 8.17 4.44 -9.71
CA GLU A 45 8.50 5.24 -8.54
C GLU A 45 7.26 6.00 -8.04
N LEU A 46 7.00 5.91 -6.73
CA LEU A 46 5.93 6.62 -6.05
C LEU A 46 6.52 7.43 -4.89
N PRO A 47 6.35 8.76 -4.86
CA PRO A 47 6.87 9.60 -3.79
C PRO A 47 6.33 9.26 -2.40
N LYS A 48 7.05 9.72 -1.36
CA LYS A 48 6.51 9.75 0.00
C LYS A 48 5.22 10.58 0.03
N GLY A 49 4.23 10.13 0.79
CA GLY A 49 2.93 10.79 0.94
C GLY A 49 1.90 10.37 -0.10
N THR A 50 2.29 9.60 -1.13
CA THR A 50 1.34 9.05 -2.10
C THR A 50 0.36 8.10 -1.40
N THR A 51 -0.94 8.33 -1.63
CA THR A 51 -1.99 7.38 -1.29
C THR A 51 -1.92 6.20 -2.26
N VAL A 52 -1.98 4.99 -1.71
CA VAL A 52 -1.82 3.76 -2.48
C VAL A 52 -2.87 2.74 -2.11
N LEU A 53 -3.18 1.84 -3.04
CA LEU A 53 -4.00 0.64 -2.81
C LEU A 53 -3.08 -0.59 -2.76
N VAL A 54 -3.23 -1.41 -1.73
CA VAL A 54 -2.57 -2.71 -1.66
C VAL A 54 -3.30 -3.71 -2.57
N VAL A 55 -2.63 -4.16 -3.63
CA VAL A 55 -3.21 -5.09 -4.62
C VAL A 55 -2.88 -6.54 -4.33
N GLU A 56 -1.71 -6.81 -3.72
CA GLU A 56 -1.26 -8.16 -3.41
C GLU A 56 -0.41 -8.21 -2.13
N THR A 57 -0.40 -9.35 -1.45
CA THR A 57 0.52 -9.63 -0.32
C THR A 57 1.57 -10.64 -0.75
N ARG A 58 2.85 -10.26 -0.70
CA ARG A 58 4.00 -11.12 -1.04
C ARG A 58 4.47 -12.01 0.12
N GLY A 59 3.80 -11.94 1.28
CA GLY A 59 4.23 -12.53 2.54
C GLY A 59 5.26 -11.66 3.29
N ARG A 60 5.68 -12.08 4.49
CA ARG A 60 6.72 -11.40 5.32
C ARG A 60 6.55 -9.87 5.45
N ARG A 61 5.33 -9.39 5.66
CA ARG A 61 5.01 -7.94 5.74
C ARG A 61 5.40 -7.14 4.50
N THR A 62 5.36 -7.78 3.34
CA THR A 62 5.63 -7.15 2.03
C THR A 62 4.38 -7.18 1.19
N VAL A 63 4.12 -6.09 0.47
CA VAL A 63 2.93 -5.89 -0.33
C VAL A 63 3.28 -5.24 -1.67
N ASP A 64 2.41 -5.47 -2.65
CA ASP A 64 2.37 -4.69 -3.88
C ASP A 64 1.34 -3.59 -3.77
N VAL A 65 1.72 -2.41 -4.23
CA VAL A 65 0.88 -1.23 -4.22
C VAL A 65 0.87 -0.51 -5.54
N VAL A 66 -0.28 0.08 -5.85
CA VAL A 66 -0.45 1.01 -6.97
C VAL A 66 -0.86 2.37 -6.43
N ALA A 67 -0.55 3.45 -7.15
CA ALA A 67 -1.08 4.77 -6.82
C ALA A 67 -2.62 4.70 -6.79
N TRP A 68 -3.20 5.27 -5.75
CA TRP A 68 -4.64 5.35 -5.58
C TRP A 68 -5.05 6.82 -5.54
N ASP A 69 -5.63 7.28 -6.64
CA ASP A 69 -6.34 8.54 -6.65
C ASP A 69 -7.76 8.28 -6.14
N ALA A 70 -8.11 8.96 -5.04
CA ALA A 70 -9.44 8.88 -4.45
C ALA A 70 -10.43 9.83 -5.14
N SER A 71 -10.06 10.47 -6.26
CA SER A 71 -11.02 11.18 -7.10
C SER A 71 -12.15 10.21 -7.50
N ASP A 72 -13.35 10.57 -7.10
CA ASP A 72 -14.47 9.68 -6.78
C ASP A 72 -15.13 9.07 -8.03
N PRO A 73 -15.55 7.77 -8.03
CA PRO A 73 -16.42 7.13 -9.05
C PRO A 73 -17.86 7.70 -9.16
N ALA A 74 -18.07 8.99 -8.92
CA ALA A 74 -19.36 9.67 -9.00
C ALA A 74 -19.29 11.02 -9.74
N SER A 75 -18.62 11.05 -10.91
CA SER A 75 -18.81 12.11 -11.92
C SER A 75 -19.71 11.63 -13.05
#